data_AF-A0A6P7KTF7-F1
#
_entry.id   AF-A0A6P7KTF7-F1
#
_cell.length_a   1.000
_cell.length_b   1.000
_cell.length_c   1.000
_cell.angle_alpha   90.00
_cell.angle_beta   90.00
_cell.angle_gamma   90.00
#
_symmetry.space_group_name_H-M   'P 1'
#
loop_
_entity.id
_entity.type
_entity.pdbx_description
1 polymer ?
#
loop_
_entity_poly.entity_id
_entity_poly.type
_entity_poly.pdbx_seq_one_letter_code
_entity_poly.pdbx_strand_id
1 'polypeptide(L)'
;MYIMHLTIPVAFFVTFSSICCYRMDLHTIRTTKPDSPYYRPPPLQVQVLAIQDQNKVISWEFNDNSAKPNLTKHNKIAAVTDGKTVTKITLYEDITTKIQLGQNYMIRNYTLTGQSPPYYITITKSTQFFRAAPVTITEALIQEGEALLNPHSAISPLAVCGDTVNFITVEGEVTEVSAVKKVSKGREAMPLKNITLQENTTQVVLCLWREAAVQDVRLGSHVKVSHLKSRKSSYGLQLHSTTFTMFEEIKTSTDEMAEVVGVMETDTPGILQLLMANNEVCQIEAEKWWPFDAQLDKGPVHVHVCKEGKQIVSLHHV
;
A
#
# COMPACT_ATOMS: atom_id res chain seq x y z
N MET A 1 -80.96 -26.99 25.93
CA MET A 1 -79.91 -26.19 26.62
C MET A 1 -78.72 -27.11 26.81
N TYR A 2 -77.54 -26.71 26.32
CA TYR A 2 -76.19 -27.29 26.56
C TYR A 2 -75.90 -28.68 25.95
N ILE A 3 -74.74 -28.97 25.35
CA ILE A 3 -73.56 -28.20 24.92
C ILE A 3 -72.90 -29.01 23.78
N MET A 4 -72.32 -28.32 22.80
CA MET A 4 -71.58 -28.90 21.67
C MET A 4 -70.27 -29.57 22.12
N HIS A 5 -69.96 -30.71 21.51
CA HIS A 5 -68.63 -31.33 21.47
C HIS A 5 -67.61 -30.37 20.84
N LEU A 6 -66.51 -30.08 21.55
CA LEU A 6 -65.30 -29.53 20.96
C LEU A 6 -64.11 -30.39 21.37
N THR A 7 -63.62 -31.17 20.41
CA THR A 7 -62.43 -32.01 20.51
C THR A 7 -61.20 -31.14 20.27
N ILE A 8 -60.34 -30.98 21.26
CA ILE A 8 -59.03 -30.32 21.12
C ILE A 8 -58.00 -31.38 20.71
N PRO A 9 -57.27 -31.23 19.59
CA PRO A 9 -56.17 -32.13 19.29
C PRO A 9 -54.94 -31.75 20.12
N VAL A 10 -54.36 -32.76 20.76
CA VAL A 10 -53.09 -32.70 21.47
C VAL A 10 -52.00 -32.32 20.48
N ALA A 11 -51.48 -31.10 20.61
CA ALA A 11 -50.33 -30.63 19.84
C ALA A 11 -49.09 -31.45 20.23
N PHE A 12 -48.58 -32.22 19.26
CA PHE A 12 -47.26 -32.80 19.28
C PHE A 12 -46.22 -31.67 19.44
N PHE A 13 -45.67 -31.53 20.65
CA PHE A 13 -44.40 -30.83 20.84
C PHE A 13 -43.30 -31.69 20.21
N VAL A 14 -43.07 -31.49 18.92
CA VAL A 14 -41.80 -31.88 18.30
C VAL A 14 -40.77 -30.92 18.87
N THR A 15 -40.01 -31.40 19.85
CA THR A 15 -38.75 -30.78 20.25
C THR A 15 -37.92 -30.59 18.98
N PHE A 16 -37.63 -29.34 18.65
CA PHE A 16 -36.67 -28.98 17.62
C PHE A 16 -35.32 -29.57 18.05
N SER A 17 -35.07 -30.79 17.59
CA SER A 17 -33.74 -31.38 17.62
C SER A 17 -32.82 -30.44 16.86
N SER A 18 -31.82 -29.96 17.59
CA SER A 18 -30.74 -29.11 17.12
C SER A 18 -30.23 -29.62 15.76
N ILE A 19 -30.61 -28.94 14.67
CA ILE A 19 -29.84 -29.02 13.43
C ILE A 19 -28.52 -28.35 13.77
N CYS A 20 -27.60 -29.16 14.29
CA CYS A 20 -26.22 -28.80 14.53
C CYS A 20 -25.58 -28.61 13.15
N CYS A 21 -25.90 -27.50 12.49
CA CYS A 21 -25.05 -26.96 11.44
C CYS A 21 -23.70 -26.75 12.11
N TYR A 22 -22.75 -27.66 11.86
CA TYR A 22 -21.37 -27.56 12.33
C TYR A 22 -20.82 -26.20 11.90
N ARG A 23 -20.93 -25.22 12.79
CA ARG A 23 -20.27 -23.92 12.65
C ARG A 23 -18.85 -24.16 13.12
N MET A 24 -17.94 -24.28 12.16
CA MET A 24 -16.52 -24.25 12.47
C MET A 24 -16.11 -22.80 12.65
N ASP A 25 -15.27 -22.55 13.66
CA ASP A 25 -14.68 -21.23 13.86
C ASP A 25 -13.55 -20.96 12.84
N LEU A 26 -13.24 -19.69 12.64
CA LEU A 26 -12.32 -19.21 11.61
C LEU A 26 -10.92 -19.77 11.82
N HIS A 27 -10.46 -19.86 13.08
CA HIS A 27 -9.18 -20.46 13.41
C HIS A 27 -9.10 -21.92 12.95
N THR A 28 -10.12 -22.72 13.28
CA THR A 28 -10.16 -24.15 12.92
C THR A 28 -10.18 -24.33 11.41
N ILE A 29 -10.97 -23.53 10.68
CA ILE A 29 -11.03 -23.56 9.21
C ILE A 29 -9.66 -23.27 8.59
N ARG A 30 -8.88 -22.34 9.17
CA ARG A 30 -7.57 -21.96 8.66
C ARG A 30 -6.46 -22.93 9.03
N THR A 31 -6.64 -23.73 10.07
CA THR A 31 -5.62 -24.69 10.53
C THR A 31 -5.91 -26.12 10.06
N THR A 32 -7.14 -26.41 9.69
CA THR A 32 -7.59 -27.76 9.35
C THR A 32 -8.21 -27.78 7.96
N LYS A 33 -7.55 -28.46 7.01
CA LYS A 33 -8.12 -28.74 5.68
C LYS A 33 -8.20 -30.25 5.53
N PRO A 34 -9.41 -30.83 5.43
CA PRO A 34 -9.56 -32.24 5.11
C PRO A 34 -8.94 -32.56 3.76
N ASP A 35 -8.22 -33.67 3.68
CA ASP A 35 -7.58 -34.14 2.46
C ASP A 35 -8.63 -34.80 1.56
N SER A 36 -9.44 -33.97 0.91
CA SER A 36 -10.45 -34.41 -0.04
C SER A 36 -10.63 -33.38 -1.16
N PRO A 37 -10.64 -33.82 -2.44
CA PRO A 37 -10.91 -32.94 -3.57
C PRO A 37 -12.35 -32.39 -3.56
N TYR A 38 -13.24 -32.97 -2.74
CA TYR A 38 -14.63 -32.56 -2.60
C TYR A 38 -14.89 -31.75 -1.33
N TYR A 39 -13.86 -31.44 -0.55
CA TYR A 39 -14.03 -30.65 0.65
C TYR A 39 -14.60 -29.27 0.31
N ARG A 40 -15.78 -28.99 0.87
CA ARG A 40 -16.40 -27.66 0.85
C ARG A 40 -16.41 -27.14 2.26
N PRO A 41 -15.76 -26.01 2.53
CA PRO A 41 -15.70 -25.50 3.88
C PRO A 41 -17.10 -25.06 4.33
N PRO A 42 -17.45 -25.27 5.62
CA PRO A 42 -18.78 -24.96 6.13
C PRO A 42 -19.05 -23.45 6.11
N PRO A 43 -20.33 -23.03 6.18
CA PRO A 43 -20.68 -21.62 6.30
C PRO A 43 -19.94 -20.95 7.48
N LEU A 44 -19.38 -19.78 7.23
CA LEU A 44 -18.60 -19.04 8.21
C LEU A 44 -19.30 -17.72 8.56
N GLN A 45 -19.59 -17.49 9.84
CA GLN A 45 -20.11 -16.21 10.30
C GLN A 45 -18.95 -15.26 10.62
N VAL A 46 -18.97 -14.07 10.04
CA VAL A 46 -17.96 -13.03 10.29
C VAL A 46 -18.58 -11.65 10.41
N GLN A 47 -17.86 -10.75 11.07
CA GLN A 47 -18.03 -9.31 10.95
C GLN A 47 -16.86 -8.70 10.17
N VAL A 48 -17.14 -7.64 9.42
CA VAL A 48 -16.12 -6.88 8.69
C VAL A 48 -15.59 -5.76 9.60
N LEU A 49 -14.29 -5.84 9.92
CA LEU A 49 -13.62 -4.92 10.84
C LEU A 49 -13.02 -3.71 10.13
N ALA A 50 -12.42 -3.92 8.96
CA ALA A 50 -11.78 -2.89 8.16
C ALA A 50 -11.91 -3.24 6.67
N ILE A 51 -11.97 -2.23 5.81
CA ILE A 51 -11.98 -2.39 4.35
C ILE A 51 -11.04 -1.35 3.76
N GLN A 52 -10.23 -1.76 2.80
CA GLN A 52 -9.33 -0.88 2.06
C GLN A 52 -9.38 -1.20 0.58
N ASP A 53 -9.33 -0.17 -0.26
CA ASP A 53 -9.21 -0.34 -1.70
C ASP A 53 -7.79 -0.84 -2.05
N GLN A 54 -7.71 -1.81 -2.96
CA GLN A 54 -6.46 -2.39 -3.43
C GLN A 54 -6.48 -2.47 -4.95
N ASN A 55 -5.83 -1.49 -5.57
CA ASN A 55 -5.53 -1.52 -6.98
C ASN A 55 -4.37 -2.49 -7.22
N LYS A 56 -4.58 -3.47 -8.11
CA LYS A 56 -3.56 -4.45 -8.45
C LYS A 56 -3.35 -4.48 -9.95
N VAL A 57 -2.11 -4.32 -10.39
CA VAL A 57 -1.72 -4.50 -11.78
C VAL A 57 -1.56 -5.99 -12.07
N ILE A 58 -2.35 -6.49 -13.02
CA ILE A 58 -2.37 -7.90 -13.44
C ILE A 58 -1.36 -8.14 -14.56
N SER A 59 -1.23 -7.20 -15.50
CA SER A 59 -0.25 -7.29 -16.58
C SER A 59 0.37 -5.93 -16.87
N TRP A 60 1.59 -5.98 -17.38
CA TRP A 60 2.44 -4.84 -17.66
C TRP A 60 2.76 -4.78 -19.14
N GLU A 61 2.73 -3.58 -19.70
CA GLU A 61 3.33 -3.25 -20.99
C GLU A 61 4.73 -2.71 -20.73
N PHE A 62 5.71 -3.19 -21.51
CA PHE A 62 7.11 -2.82 -21.35
C PHE A 62 7.61 -2.11 -22.60
N ASN A 63 8.29 -0.99 -22.37
CA ASN A 63 9.13 -0.30 -23.34
C ASN A 63 10.59 -0.42 -22.88
N ASP A 64 11.55 -0.09 -23.73
CA ASP A 64 12.99 -0.38 -23.52
C ASP A 64 13.50 -0.12 -22.09
N ASN A 65 13.11 1.01 -21.46
CA ASN A 65 13.52 1.38 -20.11
C ASN A 65 12.37 1.69 -19.13
N SER A 66 11.11 1.39 -19.50
CA SER A 66 9.95 1.71 -18.67
C SER A 66 8.88 0.63 -18.72
N ALA A 67 7.98 0.64 -17.73
CA ALA A 67 6.82 -0.22 -17.73
C ALA A 67 5.58 0.61 -17.40
N LYS A 68 4.45 0.25 -18.00
CA LYS A 68 3.14 0.84 -17.71
C LYS A 68 2.14 -0.26 -17.38
N PRO A 69 1.19 -0.01 -16.45
CA PRO A 69 0.07 -0.92 -16.24
C PRO A 69 -0.71 -1.12 -17.54
N ASN A 70 -0.87 -2.37 -17.98
CA ASN A 70 -1.70 -2.72 -19.15
C ASN A 70 -3.11 -3.12 -18.69
N LEU A 71 -3.19 -3.99 -17.68
CA LEU A 71 -4.46 -4.41 -17.07
C LEU A 71 -4.41 -4.22 -15.57
N THR A 72 -5.35 -3.48 -15.03
CA THR A 72 -5.55 -3.25 -13.59
C THR A 72 -6.85 -3.92 -13.12
N LYS A 73 -6.89 -4.27 -11.84
CA LYS A 73 -8.10 -4.68 -11.13
C LYS A 73 -8.29 -3.86 -9.87
N HIS A 74 -9.51 -3.42 -9.64
CA HIS A 74 -9.92 -2.61 -8.49
C HIS A 74 -10.56 -3.52 -7.44
N ASN A 75 -9.73 -4.23 -6.69
CA ASN A 75 -10.23 -5.09 -5.62
C ASN A 75 -10.36 -4.29 -4.32
N LYS A 76 -11.07 -4.84 -3.35
CA LYS A 76 -10.96 -4.41 -1.95
C LYS A 76 -10.33 -5.53 -1.15
N ILE A 77 -9.62 -5.18 -0.09
CA ILE A 77 -9.23 -6.11 0.96
C ILE A 77 -10.04 -5.79 2.21
N ALA A 78 -10.44 -6.83 2.92
CA ALA A 78 -11.20 -6.69 4.16
C ALA A 78 -10.56 -7.52 5.26
N ALA A 79 -10.46 -6.95 6.45
CA ALA A 79 -10.20 -7.70 7.67
C ALA A 79 -11.55 -8.17 8.22
N VAL A 80 -11.68 -9.48 8.46
CA VAL A 80 -12.90 -10.10 8.96
C VAL A 80 -12.60 -10.93 10.20
N THR A 81 -13.57 -10.99 11.13
CA THR A 81 -13.46 -11.77 12.36
C THR A 81 -14.70 -12.61 12.63
N ASP A 82 -14.50 -13.78 13.23
CA ASP A 82 -15.55 -14.62 13.80
C ASP A 82 -15.78 -14.35 15.31
N GLY A 83 -15.20 -13.27 15.85
CA GLY A 83 -15.23 -12.92 17.27
C GLY A 83 -14.12 -13.56 18.10
N LYS A 84 -13.25 -14.37 17.48
CA LYS A 84 -12.08 -14.98 18.14
C LYS A 84 -10.77 -14.66 17.42
N THR A 85 -10.79 -14.68 16.10
CA THR A 85 -9.59 -14.47 15.27
C THR A 85 -9.86 -13.53 14.13
N VAL A 86 -8.81 -12.89 13.61
CA VAL A 86 -8.89 -12.01 12.45
C VAL A 86 -8.21 -12.64 11.24
N THR A 87 -8.78 -12.42 10.07
CA THR A 87 -8.13 -12.77 8.81
C THR A 87 -8.41 -11.75 7.71
N LYS A 88 -7.55 -11.75 6.70
CA LYS A 88 -7.68 -10.90 5.52
C LYS A 88 -8.32 -11.70 4.39
N ILE A 89 -9.32 -11.12 3.74
CA ILE A 89 -9.91 -11.63 2.51
C ILE A 89 -9.79 -10.59 1.39
N THR A 90 -9.63 -11.05 0.16
CA THR A 90 -9.71 -10.20 -1.03
C THR A 90 -11.11 -10.28 -1.63
N LEU A 91 -11.72 -9.12 -1.84
CA LEU A 91 -13.03 -8.93 -2.44
C LEU A 91 -12.84 -8.44 -3.88
N TYR A 92 -13.30 -9.25 -4.84
CA TYR A 92 -13.28 -8.88 -6.25
C TYR A 92 -14.42 -7.91 -6.58
N GLU A 93 -14.24 -7.12 -7.65
CA GLU A 93 -15.12 -6.01 -8.06
C GLU A 93 -16.62 -6.32 -7.95
N ASP A 94 -17.06 -7.49 -8.40
CA ASP A 94 -18.45 -7.96 -8.42
C ASP A 94 -19.07 -8.24 -7.05
N ILE A 95 -18.24 -8.28 -6.01
CA ILE A 95 -18.62 -8.56 -4.62
C ILE A 95 -18.47 -7.32 -3.74
N THR A 96 -17.62 -6.36 -4.12
CA THR A 96 -17.28 -5.19 -3.30
C THR A 96 -18.50 -4.40 -2.81
N THR A 97 -19.55 -4.28 -3.62
CA THR A 97 -20.78 -3.53 -3.29
C THR A 97 -21.72 -4.26 -2.33
N LYS A 98 -21.52 -5.58 -2.14
CA LYS A 98 -22.38 -6.44 -1.31
C LYS A 98 -21.94 -6.47 0.15
N ILE A 99 -20.78 -5.89 0.46
CA ILE A 99 -20.14 -5.96 1.77
C ILE A 99 -19.90 -4.55 2.27
N GLN A 100 -20.12 -4.36 3.56
CA GLN A 100 -20.04 -3.07 4.24
C GLN A 100 -19.28 -3.21 5.54
N LEU A 101 -18.53 -2.17 5.88
CA LEU A 101 -17.79 -2.05 7.13
C LEU A 101 -18.73 -2.16 8.34
N GLY A 102 -18.28 -2.84 9.40
CA GLY A 102 -19.03 -3.02 10.64
C GLY A 102 -20.19 -4.01 10.56
N GLN A 103 -20.46 -4.58 9.38
CA GLN A 103 -21.61 -5.46 9.18
C GLN A 103 -21.27 -6.94 9.30
N ASN A 104 -22.28 -7.72 9.66
CA ASN A 104 -22.16 -9.15 9.94
C ASN A 104 -22.72 -9.98 8.78
N TYR A 105 -21.97 -11.00 8.39
CA TYR A 105 -22.29 -11.87 7.27
C TYR A 105 -22.07 -13.34 7.58
N MET A 106 -22.91 -14.19 7.01
CA MET A 106 -22.66 -15.61 6.82
C MET A 106 -22.12 -15.82 5.41
N ILE A 107 -20.89 -16.33 5.31
CA ILE A 107 -20.19 -16.58 4.06
C ILE A 107 -20.34 -18.06 3.67
N ARG A 108 -20.72 -18.33 2.43
CA ARG A 108 -20.82 -19.69 1.86
C ARG A 108 -20.08 -19.80 0.54
N ASN A 109 -19.70 -21.02 0.16
CA ASN A 109 -19.00 -21.32 -1.10
C ASN A 109 -17.71 -20.51 -1.28
N TYR A 110 -16.99 -20.24 -0.19
CA TYR A 110 -15.60 -19.80 -0.27
C TYR A 110 -14.70 -21.03 -0.43
N THR A 111 -13.45 -20.80 -0.81
CA THR A 111 -12.45 -21.87 -0.97
C THR A 111 -11.25 -21.61 -0.07
N LEU A 112 -10.48 -22.66 0.22
CA LEU A 112 -9.26 -22.57 1.00
C LEU A 112 -8.04 -22.89 0.13
N THR A 113 -7.10 -21.95 0.06
CA THR A 113 -5.85 -22.07 -0.68
C THR A 113 -4.64 -22.07 0.27
N GLY A 114 -3.48 -22.50 -0.23
CA GLY A 114 -2.27 -22.72 0.57
C GLY A 114 -1.87 -24.19 0.58
N GLN A 115 -0.56 -24.45 0.62
CA GLN A 115 -0.01 -25.82 0.67
C GLN A 115 0.08 -26.36 2.10
N SER A 116 0.16 -25.48 3.09
CA SER A 116 0.16 -25.81 4.51
C SER A 116 -0.62 -24.75 5.29
N PRO A 117 -1.07 -25.06 6.52
CA PRO A 117 -1.62 -24.06 7.43
C PRO A 117 -0.65 -22.88 7.67
N PRO A 118 -1.17 -21.67 7.95
CA PRO A 118 -2.59 -21.32 7.88
C PRO A 118 -3.08 -21.17 6.43
N TYR A 119 -4.22 -21.79 6.12
CA TYR A 119 -4.88 -21.65 4.82
C TYR A 119 -5.50 -20.26 4.66
N TYR A 120 -5.58 -19.82 3.40
CA TYR A 120 -6.14 -18.53 3.01
C TYR A 120 -7.57 -18.69 2.48
N ILE A 121 -8.48 -17.88 3.02
CA ILE A 121 -9.85 -17.80 2.52
C ILE A 121 -9.85 -17.08 1.18
N THR A 122 -10.31 -17.77 0.16
CA THR A 122 -10.40 -17.26 -1.20
C THR A 122 -11.87 -17.11 -1.57
N ILE A 123 -12.27 -15.85 -1.79
CA ILE A 123 -13.58 -15.49 -2.29
C ILE A 123 -13.62 -15.77 -3.79
N THR A 124 -14.74 -16.26 -4.32
CA THR A 124 -14.92 -16.53 -5.74
C THR A 124 -16.25 -15.95 -6.20
N LYS A 125 -16.52 -15.96 -7.51
CA LYS A 125 -17.83 -15.57 -8.06
C LYS A 125 -19.00 -16.38 -7.48
N SER A 126 -18.74 -17.60 -7.02
CA SER A 126 -19.74 -18.48 -6.40
C SER A 126 -19.96 -18.20 -4.90
N THR A 127 -19.09 -17.40 -4.29
CA THR A 127 -19.17 -17.08 -2.86
C THR A 127 -20.35 -16.16 -2.59
N GLN A 128 -21.13 -16.52 -1.58
CA GLN A 128 -22.35 -15.83 -1.20
C GLN A 128 -22.20 -15.21 0.18
N PHE A 129 -22.72 -14.00 0.34
CA PHE A 129 -22.75 -13.26 1.59
C PHE A 129 -24.21 -13.05 1.99
N PHE A 130 -24.62 -13.60 3.13
CA PHE A 130 -25.94 -13.39 3.70
C PHE A 130 -25.81 -12.54 4.95
N ARG A 131 -26.72 -11.60 5.19
CA ARG A 131 -26.75 -10.85 6.44
C ARG A 131 -26.92 -11.82 7.62
N ALA A 132 -26.16 -11.60 8.67
CA ALA A 132 -26.16 -12.47 9.85
C ALA A 132 -26.35 -11.68 11.15
N ALA A 133 -26.62 -12.41 12.23
CA ALA A 133 -26.66 -11.84 13.57
C ALA A 133 -25.28 -11.27 13.96
N PRO A 134 -25.23 -10.29 14.88
CA PRO A 134 -23.97 -9.76 15.40
C PRO A 134 -23.09 -10.84 16.03
N VAL A 135 -21.78 -10.67 15.87
CA VAL A 135 -20.77 -11.43 16.59
C VAL A 135 -20.23 -10.55 17.72
N THR A 136 -19.88 -11.15 18.86
CA THR A 136 -19.24 -10.41 19.96
C THR A 136 -17.80 -10.07 19.57
N ILE A 137 -17.43 -8.80 19.66
CA ILE A 137 -16.11 -8.29 19.27
C ILE A 137 -15.49 -7.52 20.42
N THR A 138 -14.21 -7.77 20.63
CA THR A 138 -13.38 -7.02 21.58
C THR A 138 -12.62 -5.92 20.85
N GLU A 139 -12.25 -4.87 21.59
CA GLU A 139 -11.42 -3.78 21.06
C GLU A 139 -10.09 -4.30 20.48
N ALA A 140 -9.49 -5.31 21.12
CA ALA A 140 -8.26 -5.94 20.63
C ALA A 140 -8.41 -6.53 19.22
N LEU A 141 -9.55 -7.14 18.90
CA LEU A 141 -9.80 -7.67 17.55
C LEU A 141 -9.96 -6.55 16.52
N ILE A 142 -10.58 -5.43 16.90
CA ILE A 142 -10.70 -4.25 16.02
C ILE A 142 -9.29 -3.72 15.70
N GLN A 143 -8.45 -3.55 16.70
CA GLN A 143 -7.06 -3.11 16.54
C GLN A 143 -6.24 -4.10 15.69
N GLU A 144 -6.41 -5.40 15.89
CA GLU A 144 -5.76 -6.43 15.05
C GLU A 144 -6.23 -6.35 13.59
N GLY A 145 -7.53 -6.13 13.36
CA GLY A 145 -8.09 -5.95 12.02
C GLY A 145 -7.56 -4.72 11.30
N GLU A 146 -7.42 -3.62 12.02
CA GLU A 146 -6.82 -2.40 11.49
C GLU A 146 -5.34 -2.62 11.15
N ALA A 147 -4.56 -3.18 12.08
CA ALA A 147 -3.15 -3.48 11.88
C ALA A 147 -2.89 -4.50 10.75
N LEU A 148 -3.87 -5.35 10.42
CA LEU A 148 -3.76 -6.32 9.34
C LEU A 148 -3.82 -5.67 7.94
N LEU A 149 -4.55 -4.57 7.81
CA LEU A 149 -4.65 -3.80 6.55
C LEU A 149 -3.65 -2.63 6.53
N ASN A 150 -3.39 -2.03 7.69
CA ASN A 150 -2.49 -0.90 7.90
C ASN A 150 -1.39 -1.28 8.90
N PRO A 151 -0.44 -2.16 8.51
CA PRO A 151 0.58 -2.64 9.42
C PRO A 151 1.53 -1.52 9.83
N HIS A 152 1.96 -1.50 11.09
CA HIS A 152 2.91 -0.51 11.56
C HIS A 152 4.27 -0.62 10.85
N SER A 153 4.85 0.53 10.47
CA SER A 153 6.16 0.64 9.82
C SER A 153 7.03 1.66 10.55
N ALA A 154 7.99 1.17 11.34
CA ALA A 154 8.83 2.01 12.17
C ALA A 154 9.88 2.77 11.31
N ILE A 155 10.07 4.06 11.60
CA ILE A 155 11.15 4.83 10.97
C ILE A 155 12.49 4.30 11.49
N SER A 156 13.43 4.05 10.58
CA SER A 156 14.75 3.50 10.87
C SER A 156 15.81 4.24 10.04
N PRO A 157 16.89 4.74 10.66
CA PRO A 157 18.03 5.28 9.93
C PRO A 157 18.65 4.25 8.98
N LEU A 158 19.23 4.70 7.87
CA LEU A 158 19.83 3.80 6.87
C LEU A 158 20.97 2.96 7.46
N ALA A 159 21.72 3.51 8.42
CA ALA A 159 22.83 2.82 9.09
C ALA A 159 22.42 1.54 9.84
N VAL A 160 21.16 1.43 10.29
CA VAL A 160 20.68 0.32 11.15
C VAL A 160 19.46 -0.41 10.59
N CYS A 161 19.02 -0.06 9.37
CA CYS A 161 17.81 -0.62 8.76
C CYS A 161 17.87 -2.14 8.49
N GLY A 162 19.07 -2.73 8.51
CA GLY A 162 19.30 -4.12 8.12
C GLY A 162 18.87 -5.20 9.11
N ASP A 163 18.64 -4.86 10.37
CA ASP A 163 18.46 -5.84 11.47
C ASP A 163 17.01 -5.98 11.92
N THR A 164 16.05 -5.63 11.06
CA THR A 164 14.62 -5.64 11.37
C THR A 164 13.88 -6.75 10.63
N VAL A 165 12.98 -7.44 11.35
CA VAL A 165 12.07 -8.47 10.78
C VAL A 165 10.73 -7.85 10.34
N ASN A 166 10.36 -6.74 10.96
CA ASN A 166 9.13 -6.01 10.70
C ASN A 166 9.27 -5.05 9.51
N PHE A 167 8.16 -4.41 9.15
CA PHE A 167 8.16 -3.33 8.18
C PHE A 167 8.94 -2.13 8.71
N ILE A 168 9.73 -1.52 7.83
CA ILE A 168 10.50 -0.32 8.13
C ILE A 168 10.25 0.80 7.14
N THR A 169 10.40 2.01 7.65
CA THR A 169 10.37 3.26 6.89
C THR A 169 11.76 3.86 6.92
N VAL A 170 12.26 4.28 5.76
CA VAL A 170 13.57 4.93 5.62
C VAL A 170 13.42 6.27 4.92
N GLU A 171 14.34 7.17 5.21
CA GLU A 171 14.42 8.51 4.62
C GLU A 171 15.83 8.71 4.06
N GLY A 172 15.95 9.44 2.96
CA GLY A 172 17.25 9.69 2.33
C GLY A 172 17.15 10.38 0.98
N GLU A 173 18.28 10.89 0.51
CA GLU A 173 18.42 11.45 -0.82
C GLU A 173 18.61 10.34 -1.85
N VAL A 174 17.92 10.43 -2.99
CA VAL A 174 18.06 9.48 -4.09
C VAL A 174 19.34 9.80 -4.88
N THR A 175 20.37 8.96 -4.75
CA THR A 175 21.65 9.18 -5.43
C THR A 175 21.80 8.37 -6.72
N GLU A 176 21.06 7.27 -6.85
CA GLU A 176 21.04 6.46 -8.08
C GLU A 176 19.64 5.95 -8.39
N VAL A 177 19.30 5.90 -9.68
CA VAL A 177 18.06 5.33 -10.20
C VAL A 177 18.40 4.47 -11.40
N SER A 178 18.12 3.17 -11.31
CA SER A 178 18.29 2.25 -12.44
C SER A 178 17.10 2.29 -13.40
N ALA A 179 17.32 1.87 -14.65
CA ALA A 179 16.23 1.63 -15.60
C ALA A 179 15.31 0.50 -15.11
N VAL A 180 14.03 0.57 -15.49
CA VAL A 180 13.05 -0.48 -15.18
C VAL A 180 13.40 -1.75 -15.95
N LYS A 181 13.62 -2.85 -15.22
CA LYS A 181 13.93 -4.18 -15.77
C LYS A 181 12.67 -5.04 -15.81
N LYS A 182 12.52 -5.81 -16.88
CA LYS A 182 11.48 -6.85 -17.00
C LYS A 182 11.97 -8.15 -16.37
N VAL A 183 11.29 -8.61 -15.32
CA VAL A 183 11.55 -9.91 -14.68
C VAL A 183 10.38 -10.85 -14.96
N SER A 184 10.65 -12.02 -15.52
CA SER A 184 9.60 -13.00 -15.85
C SER A 184 9.62 -14.17 -14.85
N LYS A 185 8.45 -14.53 -14.31
CA LYS A 185 8.25 -15.70 -13.45
C LYS A 185 7.04 -16.49 -13.93
N GLY A 186 7.28 -17.64 -14.57
CA GLY A 186 6.23 -18.41 -15.22
C GLY A 186 5.60 -17.61 -16.36
N ARG A 187 4.28 -17.42 -16.31
CA ARG A 187 3.54 -16.62 -17.30
C ARG A 187 3.42 -15.12 -16.95
N GLU A 188 3.86 -14.72 -15.76
CA GLU A 188 3.81 -13.32 -15.32
C GLU A 188 5.13 -12.62 -15.63
N ALA A 189 5.05 -11.41 -16.18
CA ALA A 189 6.16 -10.47 -16.28
C ALA A 189 5.92 -9.27 -15.37
N MET A 190 6.92 -8.87 -14.61
CA MET A 190 6.83 -7.85 -13.57
C MET A 190 7.99 -6.85 -13.70
N PRO A 191 7.75 -5.55 -13.52
CA PRO A 191 8.81 -4.56 -13.49
C PRO A 191 9.58 -4.63 -12.16
N LEU A 192 10.87 -4.39 -12.26
CA LEU A 192 11.80 -4.23 -11.16
C LEU A 192 12.64 -2.98 -11.40
N LYS A 193 12.79 -2.13 -10.39
CA LYS A 193 13.65 -0.95 -10.41
C LYS A 193 14.42 -0.86 -9.11
N ASN A 194 15.72 -0.61 -9.20
CA ASN A 194 16.52 -0.29 -8.02
C ASN A 194 16.73 1.23 -7.93
N ILE A 195 16.63 1.75 -6.72
CA ILE A 195 17.08 3.10 -6.36
C ILE A 195 18.06 3.00 -5.20
N THR A 196 19.01 3.92 -5.12
CA THR A 196 19.94 4.02 -3.98
C THR A 196 19.58 5.25 -3.18
N LEU A 197 19.33 5.06 -1.88
CA LEU A 197 19.16 6.16 -0.93
C LEU A 197 20.45 6.40 -0.17
N GLN A 198 20.77 7.67 0.06
CA GLN A 198 21.88 8.11 0.87
C GLN A 198 21.39 8.92 2.07
N GLU A 199 21.95 8.60 3.24
CA GLU A 199 21.79 9.35 4.48
C GLU A 199 23.19 9.48 5.09
N ASN A 200 23.69 10.71 5.21
CA ASN A 200 25.08 10.99 5.59
C ASN A 200 26.07 10.27 4.64
N THR A 201 26.90 9.38 5.19
CA THR A 201 27.86 8.55 4.43
C THR A 201 27.32 7.15 4.12
N THR A 202 26.12 6.80 4.57
CA THR A 202 25.54 5.47 4.40
C THR A 202 24.67 5.44 3.15
N GLN A 203 24.85 4.42 2.31
CA GLN A 203 24.02 4.16 1.15
C GLN A 203 23.31 2.82 1.27
N VAL A 204 22.04 2.77 0.88
CA VAL A 204 21.23 1.56 0.91
C VAL A 204 20.44 1.44 -0.39
N VAL A 205 20.48 0.24 -0.98
CA VAL A 205 19.74 -0.05 -2.22
C VAL A 205 18.33 -0.53 -1.89
N LEU A 206 17.35 0.12 -2.51
CA LEU A 206 15.94 -0.27 -2.48
C LEU A 206 15.60 -1.01 -3.78
N CYS A 207 15.13 -2.25 -3.64
CA CYS A 207 14.60 -3.07 -4.73
C CYS A 207 13.08 -2.91 -4.81
N LEU A 208 12.63 -2.14 -5.79
CA LEU A 208 11.22 -1.83 -6.04
C LEU A 208 10.64 -2.82 -7.04
N TRP A 209 9.47 -3.37 -6.73
CA TRP A 209 8.77 -4.37 -7.54
C TRP A 209 7.38 -3.88 -7.94
N ARG A 210 6.91 -4.34 -9.12
CA ARG A 210 5.54 -4.09 -9.60
C ARG A 210 5.19 -2.59 -9.58
N GLU A 211 4.12 -2.21 -8.89
CA GLU A 211 3.63 -0.83 -8.77
C GLU A 211 4.69 0.11 -8.21
N ALA A 212 5.48 -0.32 -7.22
CA ALA A 212 6.56 0.50 -6.67
C ALA A 212 7.69 0.75 -7.68
N ALA A 213 7.92 -0.16 -8.64
CA ALA A 213 9.00 -0.03 -9.62
C ALA A 213 8.74 1.09 -10.65
N VAL A 214 7.47 1.45 -10.85
CA VAL A 214 7.05 2.48 -11.82
C VAL A 214 6.77 3.83 -11.15
N GLN A 215 6.98 3.94 -9.83
CA GLN A 215 6.91 5.21 -9.12
C GLN A 215 7.89 6.20 -9.76
N ASP A 216 7.45 7.42 -10.05
CA ASP A 216 8.35 8.49 -10.48
C ASP A 216 9.21 8.91 -9.30
N VAL A 217 10.54 8.73 -9.43
CA VAL A 217 11.53 9.02 -8.40
C VAL A 217 12.69 9.68 -9.11
N ARG A 218 13.03 10.90 -8.68
CA ARG A 218 14.03 11.73 -9.35
C ARG A 218 15.37 11.61 -8.63
N LEU A 219 16.46 11.71 -9.39
CA LEU A 219 17.79 11.83 -8.79
C LEU A 219 17.89 13.16 -8.03
N GLY A 220 18.46 13.11 -6.82
CA GLY A 220 18.61 14.24 -5.90
C GLY A 220 17.36 14.58 -5.07
N SER A 221 16.22 13.91 -5.27
CA SER A 221 15.05 14.13 -4.41
C SER A 221 15.25 13.48 -3.05
N HIS A 222 14.80 14.14 -1.98
CA HIS A 222 14.72 13.52 -0.66
C HIS A 222 13.38 12.79 -0.51
N VAL A 223 13.42 11.50 -0.20
CA VAL A 223 12.21 10.67 -0.14
C VAL A 223 12.13 9.89 1.15
N LYS A 224 10.90 9.70 1.60
CA LYS A 224 10.51 8.75 2.64
C LYS A 224 9.82 7.57 1.98
N VAL A 225 10.32 6.37 2.26
CA VAL A 225 9.77 5.12 1.72
C VAL A 225 9.41 4.20 2.86
N SER A 226 8.13 3.86 2.99
CA SER A 226 7.60 3.07 4.09
C SER A 226 7.32 1.61 3.72
N HIS A 227 7.11 0.79 4.75
CA HIS A 227 6.73 -0.61 4.65
C HIS A 227 7.67 -1.48 3.81
N LEU A 228 8.97 -1.20 3.91
CA LEU A 228 10.01 -2.00 3.30
C LEU A 228 10.35 -3.20 4.17
N LYS A 229 10.97 -4.22 3.56
CA LYS A 229 11.56 -5.35 4.29
C LYS A 229 13.04 -5.48 3.98
N SER A 230 13.84 -5.60 5.03
CA SER A 230 15.25 -5.94 4.92
C SER A 230 15.43 -7.35 4.36
N ARG A 231 16.31 -7.49 3.38
CA ARG A 231 16.80 -8.75 2.85
C ARG A 231 18.31 -8.69 2.73
N LYS A 232 18.99 -9.62 3.39
CA LYS A 232 20.43 -9.84 3.20
C LYS A 232 20.62 -10.86 2.08
N SER A 233 21.44 -10.51 1.11
CA SER A 233 21.84 -11.39 0.01
C SER A 233 23.37 -11.45 -0.10
N SER A 234 23.90 -12.25 -1.02
CA SER A 234 25.33 -12.24 -1.36
C SER A 234 25.85 -10.88 -1.85
N TYR A 235 24.94 -10.01 -2.32
CA TYR A 235 25.25 -8.66 -2.79
C TYR A 235 25.12 -7.58 -1.69
N GLY A 236 24.97 -8.00 -0.43
CA GLY A 236 24.79 -7.10 0.70
C GLY A 236 23.33 -6.91 1.10
N LEU A 237 23.11 -5.87 1.92
CA LEU A 237 21.80 -5.49 2.44
C LEU A 237 21.00 -4.76 1.37
N GLN A 238 19.76 -5.19 1.15
CA GLN A 238 18.80 -4.52 0.27
C GLN A 238 17.44 -4.41 0.97
N LEU A 239 16.74 -3.31 0.72
CA LEU A 239 15.38 -3.11 1.18
C LEU A 239 14.40 -3.39 0.04
N HIS A 240 13.44 -4.28 0.28
CA HIS A 240 12.47 -4.66 -0.74
C HIS A 240 11.13 -3.98 -0.49
N SER A 241 10.54 -3.43 -1.56
CA SER A 241 9.17 -2.95 -1.54
C SER A 241 8.19 -4.08 -1.25
N THR A 242 7.08 -3.75 -0.61
CA THR A 242 5.97 -4.67 -0.34
C THR A 242 4.65 -4.11 -0.88
N THR A 243 3.55 -4.83 -0.69
CA THR A 243 2.22 -4.37 -1.11
C THR A 243 1.71 -3.16 -0.32
N PHE A 244 2.39 -2.80 0.77
CA PHE A 244 2.06 -1.65 1.61
C PHE A 244 3.02 -0.47 1.39
N THR A 245 4.00 -0.60 0.48
CA THR A 245 5.01 0.44 0.29
C THR A 245 4.36 1.73 -0.21
N MET A 246 4.70 2.82 0.47
CA MET A 246 4.29 4.17 0.10
C MET A 246 5.53 5.05 -0.05
N PHE A 247 5.45 5.99 -0.98
CA PHE A 247 6.46 7.02 -1.22
C PHE A 247 5.89 8.37 -0.81
N GLU A 248 6.72 9.15 -0.13
CA GLU A 248 6.47 10.54 0.20
C GLU A 248 7.73 11.32 -0.16
N GLU A 249 7.58 12.35 -1.00
CA GLU A 249 8.68 13.26 -1.31
C GLU A 249 8.77 14.29 -0.20
N ILE A 250 9.91 14.32 0.49
CA ILE A 250 10.17 15.29 1.55
C ILE A 250 10.70 16.55 0.86
N LYS A 251 9.88 17.59 0.88
CA LYS A 251 10.28 18.93 0.48
C LYS A 251 11.13 19.54 1.59
N THR A 252 12.44 19.38 1.48
CA THR A 252 13.38 20.08 2.38
C THR A 252 13.50 21.52 1.89
N SER A 253 12.84 22.44 2.59
CA SER A 253 13.01 23.88 2.35
C SER A 253 14.32 24.35 2.98
N THR A 254 15.31 24.71 2.19
CA THR A 254 16.54 25.37 2.68
C THR A 254 16.46 26.86 2.39
N ASP A 255 16.61 27.67 3.43
CA ASP A 255 16.73 29.14 3.34
C ASP A 255 18.21 29.52 3.45
N GLU A 256 18.77 30.06 2.38
CA GLU A 256 20.17 30.48 2.33
C GLU A 256 20.34 31.76 1.52
N MET A 257 21.40 32.52 1.83
CA MET A 257 21.85 33.58 0.93
C MET A 257 22.54 32.95 -0.27
N ALA A 258 22.08 33.32 -1.47
CA ALA A 258 22.70 32.91 -2.71
C ALA A 258 23.05 34.13 -3.57
N GLU A 259 24.10 33.96 -4.36
CA GLU A 259 24.51 34.90 -5.40
C GLU A 259 24.18 34.27 -6.76
N VAL A 260 23.23 34.88 -7.47
CA VAL A 260 22.83 34.48 -8.82
C VAL A 260 23.73 35.19 -9.82
N VAL A 261 24.49 34.42 -10.60
CA VAL A 261 25.48 34.94 -11.56
C VAL A 261 24.98 34.89 -13.00
N GLY A 262 23.95 34.09 -13.29
CA GLY A 262 23.41 33.98 -14.64
C GLY A 262 22.02 33.38 -14.66
N VAL A 263 21.26 33.70 -15.70
CA VAL A 263 19.90 33.21 -15.92
C VAL A 263 19.76 32.78 -17.37
N MET A 264 19.10 31.65 -17.59
CA MET A 264 18.76 31.19 -18.94
C MET A 264 17.33 30.70 -19.01
N GLU A 265 16.74 30.85 -20.20
CA GLU A 265 15.46 30.26 -20.54
C GLU A 265 15.61 28.74 -20.72
N THR A 266 14.54 28.01 -20.41
CA THR A 266 14.48 26.56 -20.63
C THR A 266 13.47 26.22 -21.73
N ASP A 267 13.52 24.98 -22.22
CA ASP A 267 12.51 24.47 -23.16
C ASP A 267 11.08 24.43 -22.56
N THR A 268 10.94 24.61 -21.25
CA THR A 268 9.64 24.67 -20.57
C THR A 268 9.21 26.12 -20.41
N PRO A 269 8.10 26.54 -21.06
CA PRO A 269 7.61 27.91 -20.96
C PRO A 269 7.33 28.31 -19.51
N GLY A 270 7.84 29.48 -19.12
CA GLY A 270 7.63 30.03 -17.77
C GLY A 270 8.59 29.51 -16.71
N ILE A 271 9.56 28.65 -17.05
CA ILE A 271 10.62 28.19 -16.14
C ILE A 271 11.99 28.69 -16.64
N LEU A 272 12.73 29.30 -15.72
CA LEU A 272 14.10 29.76 -15.90
C LEU A 272 15.07 28.87 -15.11
N GLN A 273 16.32 28.79 -15.58
CA GLN A 273 17.43 28.21 -14.83
C GLN A 273 18.34 29.33 -14.32
N LEU A 274 18.56 29.38 -13.02
CA LEU A 274 19.52 30.26 -12.36
C LEU A 274 20.83 29.51 -12.13
N LEU A 275 21.93 30.10 -12.58
CA LEU A 275 23.29 29.69 -12.24
C LEU A 275 23.71 30.46 -10.98
N MET A 276 24.04 29.71 -9.93
CA MET A 276 24.53 30.23 -8.67
C MET A 276 26.06 30.34 -8.69
N ALA A 277 26.64 31.23 -7.88
CA ALA A 277 28.10 31.41 -7.77
C ALA A 277 28.85 30.14 -7.31
N ASN A 278 28.17 29.24 -6.58
CA ASN A 278 28.70 27.92 -6.19
C ASN A 278 28.64 26.88 -7.34
N ASN A 279 28.32 27.30 -8.57
CA ASN A 279 28.16 26.48 -9.76
C ASN A 279 26.95 25.51 -9.72
N GLU A 280 26.02 25.71 -8.77
CA GLU A 280 24.74 25.02 -8.73
C GLU A 280 23.77 25.64 -9.74
N VAL A 281 22.95 24.80 -10.37
CA VAL A 281 21.86 25.24 -11.28
C VAL A 281 20.52 24.91 -10.63
N CYS A 282 19.72 25.95 -10.40
CA CYS A 282 18.39 25.83 -9.80
C CYS A 282 17.32 26.31 -10.80
N GLN A 283 16.09 25.82 -10.65
CA GLN A 283 14.95 26.21 -11.48
C GLN A 283 14.04 27.18 -10.74
N ILE A 284 13.51 28.19 -11.42
CA ILE A 284 12.56 29.16 -10.86
C ILE A 284 11.47 29.51 -11.88
N GLU A 285 10.26 29.81 -11.40
CA GLU A 285 9.22 30.40 -12.23
C GLU A 285 9.62 31.82 -12.67
N ALA A 286 9.44 32.13 -13.96
CA ALA A 286 9.85 33.41 -14.55
C ALA A 286 9.24 34.62 -13.81
N GLU A 287 7.99 34.50 -13.34
CA GLU A 287 7.30 35.55 -12.57
C GLU A 287 8.01 35.87 -11.24
N LYS A 288 8.63 34.87 -10.61
CA LYS A 288 9.35 35.03 -9.34
C LYS A 288 10.74 35.63 -9.54
N TRP A 289 11.34 35.43 -10.71
CA TRP A 289 12.62 36.04 -11.08
C TRP A 289 12.48 37.49 -11.55
N TRP A 290 11.38 37.82 -12.23
CA TRP A 290 11.14 39.12 -12.85
C TRP A 290 11.54 40.36 -12.02
N PRO A 291 11.28 40.43 -10.70
CA PRO A 291 11.68 41.60 -9.89
C PRO A 291 13.19 41.86 -9.81
N PHE A 292 14.00 40.83 -10.06
CA PHE A 292 15.46 40.83 -9.94
C PHE A 292 16.17 40.99 -11.29
N ASP A 293 15.45 40.88 -12.39
CA ASP A 293 16.02 40.80 -13.74
C ASP A 293 16.90 42.02 -14.09
N ALA A 294 16.38 43.22 -13.84
CA ALA A 294 17.12 44.48 -14.06
C ALA A 294 18.34 44.67 -13.13
N GLN A 295 18.49 43.83 -12.09
CA GLN A 295 19.66 43.87 -11.21
C GLN A 295 20.80 43.03 -11.77
N LEU A 296 20.49 41.98 -12.53
CA LEU A 296 21.47 41.13 -13.19
C LEU A 296 22.32 41.93 -14.19
N ASP A 297 21.73 42.92 -14.87
CA ASP A 297 22.43 43.85 -15.76
C ASP A 297 23.52 44.68 -15.06
N LYS A 298 23.40 44.83 -13.73
CA LYS A 298 24.34 45.61 -12.90
C LYS A 298 25.42 44.73 -12.26
N GLY A 299 25.30 43.40 -12.38
CA GLY A 299 26.19 42.42 -11.76
C GLY A 299 25.41 41.30 -11.06
N PRO A 300 26.13 40.41 -10.33
CA PRO A 300 25.51 39.29 -9.63
C PRO A 300 24.45 39.73 -8.61
N VAL A 301 23.32 39.03 -8.59
CA VAL A 301 22.18 39.36 -7.72
C VAL A 301 22.28 38.57 -6.41
N HIS A 302 22.28 39.29 -5.29
CA HIS A 302 22.34 38.71 -3.95
C HIS A 302 20.93 38.62 -3.38
N VAL A 303 20.49 37.40 -3.03
CA VAL A 303 19.12 37.11 -2.61
C VAL A 303 19.08 36.10 -1.49
N HIS A 304 18.08 36.22 -0.62
CA HIS A 304 17.64 35.11 0.22
C HIS A 304 16.80 34.16 -0.63
N VAL A 305 17.23 32.91 -0.71
CA VAL A 305 16.61 31.88 -1.54
C VAL A 305 16.03 30.80 -0.66
N CYS A 306 14.74 30.55 -0.80
CA CYS A 306 14.11 29.34 -0.27
C CYS A 306 14.04 28.29 -1.38
N LYS A 307 14.77 27.19 -1.22
CA LYS A 307 14.85 26.09 -2.20
C LYS A 307 14.15 24.85 -1.67
N GLU A 308 13.43 24.15 -2.54
CA GLU A 308 13.00 22.75 -2.36
C GLU A 308 13.79 21.89 -3.36
N GLY A 309 14.87 21.26 -2.90
CA GLY A 309 15.82 20.57 -3.79
C GLY A 309 16.46 21.55 -4.79
N LYS A 310 16.33 21.28 -6.09
CA LYS A 310 16.81 22.18 -7.17
C LYS A 310 15.82 23.27 -7.58
N GLN A 311 14.65 23.34 -6.96
CA GLN A 311 13.62 24.32 -7.31
C GLN A 311 13.61 25.46 -6.31
N ILE A 312 13.65 26.70 -6.80
CA ILE A 312 13.50 27.90 -5.97
C ILE A 312 12.01 28.18 -5.80
N VAL A 313 11.58 28.17 -4.55
CA VAL A 313 10.18 28.40 -4.17
C VAL A 313 9.91 29.89 -3.97
N SER A 314 10.84 30.61 -3.34
CA SER A 314 10.78 32.06 -3.16
C SER A 314 12.16 32.71 -3.17
N LEU A 315 12.18 33.99 -3.56
CA LEU A 315 13.31 34.89 -3.50
C LEU A 315 12.94 36.13 -2.69
N HIS A 316 13.84 36.56 -1.81
CA HIS A 316 13.70 37.79 -1.04
C HIS A 316 14.95 38.66 -1.22
N HIS A 317 14.74 39.97 -1.28
CA HIS A 317 15.84 40.93 -1.24
C HIS A 317 16.55 40.87 0.10
N VAL A 318 17.87 41.07 0.02
CA VAL A 318 18.71 41.40 1.17
C VAL A 318 18.50 42.86 1.56
#